data_AF-A0A497J3A7-F1
#
_entry.id   AF-A0A497J3A7-F1
#
_cell.length_a   1.000
_cell.length_b   1.000
_cell.length_c   1.000
_cell.angle_alpha   90.00
_cell.angle_beta   90.00
_cell.angle_gamma   90.00
#
_symmetry.space_group_name_H-M   'P 1'
#
loop_
_entity.id
_entity.type
_entity.pdbx_description
1 polymer ?
#
loop_
_entity_poly.entity_id
_entity_poly.type
_entity_poly.pdbx_seq_one_letter_code
_entity_poly.pdbx_strand_id
1 'polypeptide(L)'
;TAFYEPPLEINLPDTLKSDSEVEVKVTSAGRPVEGVVLMIDNQRATTDSSGLAEIRVPKVAEEKKLVLVASKEGYTDFVKIVSVASGISLPSAWKLVILGIILALLLVLSSIIKRRK
;
A
#
# COMPACT_ATOMS: atom_id res chain seq x y z
N THR A 1 25.81 -1.22 32.69
CA THR A 1 25.26 0.01 32.07
C THR A 1 24.26 -0.45 31.06
N ALA A 2 22.98 -0.10 31.21
CA ALA A 2 22.02 -0.35 30.14
C ALA A 2 22.33 0.67 29.02
N PHE A 3 22.68 0.19 27.84
CA PHE A 3 22.78 1.04 26.65
C PHE A 3 21.35 1.38 26.24
N TYR A 4 21.00 2.67 26.28
CA TYR A 4 19.68 3.13 25.83
C TYR A 4 19.70 3.28 24.31
N GLU A 5 18.83 2.53 23.63
CA GLU A 5 18.64 2.63 22.19
C GLU A 5 17.39 3.48 21.91
N PRO A 6 17.53 4.67 21.30
CA PRO A 6 16.38 5.52 21.02
C PRO A 6 15.42 4.83 20.04
N PRO A 7 14.10 4.99 20.22
CA PRO A 7 13.11 4.35 19.36
C PRO A 7 13.03 5.02 17.98
N LEU A 8 12.78 4.22 16.96
CA LEU A 8 12.36 4.70 15.66
C LEU A 8 10.86 5.05 15.69
N GLU A 9 10.51 6.13 15.00
CA GLU A 9 9.17 6.68 14.91
C GLU A 9 8.80 6.83 13.44
N ILE A 10 7.62 6.35 13.09
CA ILE A 10 7.06 6.46 11.74
C ILE A 10 5.60 6.88 11.86
N ASN A 11 5.21 7.91 11.13
CA ASN A 11 3.81 8.31 10.99
C ASN A 11 3.26 7.81 9.66
N LEU A 12 2.52 6.70 9.71
CA LEU A 12 1.86 6.10 8.56
C LEU A 12 0.39 5.82 8.87
N PRO A 13 -0.51 5.93 7.88
CA PRO A 13 -1.90 5.52 8.04
C PRO A 13 -2.00 4.01 8.33
N ASP A 14 -3.09 3.60 8.97
CA ASP A 14 -3.33 2.18 9.29
C ASP A 14 -3.68 1.35 8.06
N THR A 15 -4.16 2.01 6.99
CA THR A 15 -4.55 1.36 5.74
C THR A 15 -3.73 1.91 4.57
N LEU A 16 -3.10 1.01 3.83
CA LEU A 16 -2.34 1.29 2.61
C LEU A 16 -3.05 0.73 1.39
N LYS A 17 -2.79 1.32 0.22
CA LYS A 17 -3.33 0.83 -1.05
C LYS A 17 -2.42 -0.25 -1.62
N SER A 18 -3.00 -1.33 -2.11
CA SER A 18 -2.28 -2.37 -2.86
C SER A 18 -1.58 -1.80 -4.10
N ASP A 19 -0.36 -2.26 -4.37
CA ASP A 19 0.43 -1.92 -5.57
C ASP A 19 0.65 -0.41 -5.76
N SER A 20 0.88 0.30 -4.65
CA SER A 20 1.27 1.72 -4.65
C SER A 20 2.66 1.93 -4.05
N GLU A 21 3.26 3.05 -4.39
CA GLU A 21 4.49 3.55 -3.78
C GLU A 21 4.12 4.47 -2.61
N VAL A 22 4.76 4.27 -1.46
CA VAL A 22 4.52 5.06 -0.25
C VAL A 22 5.84 5.63 0.22
N GLU A 23 5.90 6.95 0.33
CA GLU A 23 7.00 7.65 0.97
C GLU A 23 6.84 7.51 2.49
N VAL A 24 7.88 7.01 3.14
CA VAL A 24 7.93 6.79 4.60
C VAL A 24 9.01 7.67 5.18
N LYS A 25 8.61 8.55 6.10
CA LYS A 25 9.54 9.32 6.92
C LYS A 25 9.81 8.62 8.24
N VAL A 26 11.09 8.35 8.50
CA VAL A 26 11.56 7.77 9.76
C VAL A 26 12.27 8.83 10.58
N THR A 27 11.81 8.99 11.82
CA THR A 27 12.42 9.90 12.79
C THR A 27 12.80 9.18 14.08
N SER A 28 13.59 9.83 14.90
CA SER A 28 13.81 9.46 16.30
C SER A 28 13.95 10.73 17.12
N ALA A 29 13.10 10.89 18.15
CA ALA A 29 13.01 12.12 18.93
C ALA A 29 12.87 13.38 18.04
N GLY A 30 12.06 13.28 16.97
CA GLY A 30 11.82 14.37 16.02
C GLY A 30 12.94 14.66 15.00
N ARG A 31 14.05 13.91 15.01
CA ARG A 31 15.14 14.07 14.01
C ARG A 31 15.07 12.99 12.94
N PRO A 32 15.31 13.31 11.65
CA PRO A 32 15.35 12.30 10.59
C PRO A 32 16.49 11.31 10.82
N VAL A 33 16.26 10.04 10.43
CA VAL A 33 17.26 8.98 10.59
C VAL A 33 17.56 8.34 9.23
N GLU A 34 18.79 8.50 8.76
CA GLU A 34 19.32 7.89 7.55
C GLU A 34 19.69 6.41 7.75
N GLY A 35 19.63 5.59 6.69
CA GLY A 35 20.10 4.21 6.70
C GLY A 35 19.20 3.23 7.45
N VAL A 36 17.97 3.62 7.76
CA VAL A 36 16.98 2.70 8.35
C VAL A 36 16.48 1.76 7.28
N VAL A 37 16.46 0.46 7.57
CA VAL A 37 15.93 -0.56 6.66
C VAL A 37 14.44 -0.72 6.94
N LEU A 38 13.62 -0.36 5.96
CA LEU A 38 12.19 -0.61 5.98
C LEU A 38 11.89 -1.95 5.30
N MET A 39 11.03 -2.74 5.91
CA MET A 39 10.55 -4.00 5.37
C MET A 39 9.03 -4.12 5.52
N ILE A 40 8.37 -4.51 4.43
CA ILE A 40 6.97 -4.91 4.42
C ILE A 40 6.84 -6.13 3.51
N ASP A 41 6.43 -7.27 4.07
CA ASP A 41 6.43 -8.55 3.33
C ASP A 41 7.81 -8.84 2.72
N ASN A 42 7.91 -9.03 1.40
CA ASN A 42 9.19 -9.22 0.70
C ASN A 42 9.81 -7.94 0.12
N GLN A 43 9.22 -6.77 0.38
CA GLN A 43 9.69 -5.48 -0.12
C GLN A 43 10.63 -4.82 0.89
N ARG A 44 11.68 -4.17 0.40
CA ARG A 44 12.70 -3.49 1.22
C ARG A 44 13.03 -2.12 0.64
N ALA A 45 13.19 -1.13 1.52
CA ALA A 45 13.71 0.19 1.19
C ALA A 45 14.69 0.68 2.28
N THR A 46 15.47 1.70 1.98
CA THR A 46 16.42 2.30 2.94
C THR A 46 16.27 3.81 2.95
N THR A 47 16.27 4.41 4.14
CA THR A 47 16.12 5.86 4.26
C THR A 47 17.37 6.62 3.82
N ASP A 48 17.15 7.75 3.17
CA ASP A 48 18.19 8.70 2.77
C ASP A 48 18.59 9.65 3.92
N SER A 49 19.46 10.63 3.62
CA SER A 49 19.93 11.64 4.59
C SER A 49 18.82 12.51 5.18
N SER A 50 17.66 12.57 4.54
CA SER A 50 16.47 13.30 5.02
C SER A 50 15.53 12.42 5.85
N GLY A 51 15.88 11.14 6.03
CA GLY A 51 15.07 10.15 6.73
C GLY A 51 13.89 9.64 5.91
N LEU A 52 13.91 9.83 4.58
CA LEU A 52 12.83 9.40 3.68
C LEU A 52 13.22 8.13 2.92
N ALA A 53 12.25 7.24 2.72
CA ALA A 53 12.38 6.06 1.88
C ALA A 53 11.08 5.82 1.12
N GLU A 54 11.18 5.52 -0.17
CA GLU A 54 10.05 5.03 -0.96
C GLU A 54 10.00 3.51 -0.89
N ILE A 55 8.88 2.97 -0.42
CA ILE A 55 8.65 1.52 -0.37
C ILE A 55 7.40 1.15 -1.15
N ARG A 56 7.52 0.11 -1.98
CA ARG A 56 6.39 -0.43 -2.73
C ARG A 56 5.53 -1.32 -1.83
N VAL A 57 4.24 -1.02 -1.75
CA VAL A 57 3.26 -1.86 -1.06
C VAL A 57 2.96 -3.08 -1.94
N PRO A 58 3.05 -4.31 -1.41
CA PRO A 58 2.82 -5.51 -2.20
C PRO A 58 1.39 -5.56 -2.74
N LYS A 59 1.25 -6.19 -3.91
CA LYS A 59 -0.04 -6.40 -4.53
C LYS A 59 -0.80 -7.52 -3.81
N VAL A 60 -2.03 -7.23 -3.39
CA VAL A 60 -2.91 -8.20 -2.71
C VAL A 60 -4.25 -8.32 -3.46
N ALA A 61 -4.76 -9.55 -3.55
CA ALA A 61 -6.04 -9.83 -4.21
C ALA A 61 -7.25 -9.48 -3.32
N GLU A 62 -7.06 -9.59 -2.01
CA GLU A 62 -8.03 -9.29 -0.95
C GLU A 62 -7.35 -8.44 0.14
N GLU A 63 -8.13 -7.81 1.02
CA GLU A 63 -7.55 -7.05 2.14
C GLU A 63 -6.67 -7.97 3.01
N LYS A 64 -5.42 -7.55 3.25
CA LYS A 64 -4.44 -8.33 4.01
C LYS A 64 -3.73 -7.46 5.04
N LYS A 65 -3.60 -7.96 6.26
CA LYS A 65 -2.76 -7.33 7.29
C LYS A 65 -1.30 -7.74 7.10
N LEU A 66 -0.41 -6.77 7.03
CA LEU A 66 1.03 -6.96 6.89
C LEU A 66 1.77 -6.28 8.04
N VAL A 67 2.95 -6.79 8.37
CA VAL A 67 3.83 -6.18 9.35
C VAL A 67 4.82 -5.29 8.61
N LEU A 68 4.85 -4.01 8.97
CA LEU A 68 5.88 -3.08 8.60
C LEU A 68 6.90 -3.00 9.74
N VAL A 69 8.16 -3.24 9.38
CA VAL A 69 9.30 -3.18 10.31
C VAL A 69 10.26 -2.11 9.82
N ALA A 70 10.75 -1.28 10.73
CA ALA A 70 11.88 -0.39 10.50
C ALA A 70 12.98 -0.73 11.49
N SER A 71 14.17 -1.03 10.99
CA SER A 71 15.29 -1.48 11.82
C SER A 71 16.59 -0.79 11.46
N LYS A 72 17.39 -0.50 12.48
CA LYS A 72 18.74 0.07 12.36
C LYS A 72 19.54 -0.23 13.62
N GLU A 73 20.81 -0.59 13.46
CA GLU A 73 21.72 -0.82 14.58
C GLU A 73 21.82 0.43 15.49
N GLY A 74 21.76 0.21 16.80
CA GLY A 74 21.78 1.27 17.81
C GLY A 74 20.44 1.98 18.03
N TYR A 75 19.35 1.48 17.45
CA TYR A 75 17.99 1.98 17.64
C TYR A 75 17.05 0.85 18.04
N THR A 76 16.01 1.17 18.81
CA THR A 76 14.90 0.25 19.02
C THR A 76 14.03 0.21 17.77
N ASP A 77 13.81 -0.98 17.22
CA ASP A 77 12.99 -1.20 16.02
C ASP A 77 11.57 -0.64 16.15
N PHE A 78 11.04 -0.14 15.04
CA PHE A 78 9.62 0.19 14.92
C PHE A 78 8.88 -0.97 14.25
N VAL A 79 7.76 -1.39 14.83
CA VAL A 79 6.90 -2.47 14.30
C VAL A 79 5.45 -2.01 14.31
N LYS A 80 4.80 -2.05 13.15
CA LYS A 80 3.38 -1.71 13.01
C LYS A 80 2.67 -2.69 12.08
N ILE A 81 1.45 -3.10 12.45
CA ILE A 81 0.56 -3.84 11.57
C ILE A 81 -0.24 -2.84 10.74
N VAL A 82 -0.21 -2.99 9.41
CA VAL A 82 -0.96 -2.18 8.46
C VAL A 82 -1.92 -3.06 7.66
N SER A 83 -3.14 -2.57 7.38
CA SER A 83 -4.07 -3.19 6.45
C SER A 83 -3.75 -2.76 5.02
N VAL A 84 -3.51 -3.68 4.12
CA VAL A 84 -3.38 -3.39 2.68
C VAL A 84 -4.72 -3.68 2.01
N ALA A 85 -5.38 -2.62 1.55
CA ALA A 85 -6.63 -2.73 0.82
C ALA A 85 -6.34 -3.13 -0.64
N SER A 86 -7.00 -4.19 -1.12
CA SER A 86 -6.97 -4.56 -2.53
C SER A 86 -7.55 -3.43 -3.39
N GLY A 87 -6.83 -3.01 -4.44
CA GLY A 87 -7.47 -2.29 -5.53
C GLY A 87 -8.48 -3.21 -6.21
N ILE A 88 -9.66 -2.71 -6.62
CA ILE A 88 -10.76 -3.53 -7.17
C ILE A 88 -10.22 -4.52 -8.22
N SER A 89 -10.08 -5.77 -7.80
CA SER A 89 -9.67 -6.90 -8.61
C SER A 89 -10.94 -7.64 -9.00
N LEU A 90 -11.59 -7.21 -10.08
CA LEU A 90 -12.71 -7.98 -10.63
C LEU A 90 -12.19 -9.35 -11.07
N PRO A 91 -12.73 -10.47 -10.52
CA PRO A 91 -12.41 -11.79 -11.02
C PRO A 91 -12.56 -11.83 -12.54
N SER A 92 -11.63 -12.45 -13.26
CA SER A 92 -11.66 -12.54 -14.73
C SER A 92 -13.00 -13.09 -15.24
N ALA A 93 -13.63 -13.99 -14.49
CA ALA A 93 -14.96 -14.51 -14.77
C ALA A 93 -16.06 -13.42 -14.85
N TRP A 94 -15.98 -12.37 -14.03
CA TRP A 94 -16.98 -11.31 -13.99
C TRP A 94 -16.75 -10.24 -15.06
N LYS A 95 -15.55 -10.17 -15.66
CA LYS A 95 -15.30 -9.28 -16.82
C LYS A 95 -16.20 -9.63 -18.01
N LEU A 96 -16.46 -10.93 -18.24
CA LEU A 96 -17.35 -11.38 -19.31
C LEU A 96 -18.83 -11.09 -18.99
N VAL A 97 -19.22 -11.24 -17.72
CA VAL A 97 -20.58 -10.91 -17.27
C VAL A 97 -20.86 -9.40 -17.44
N ILE A 98 -19.91 -8.54 -17.02
CA ILE A 98 -20.04 -7.09 -17.16
C ILE A 98 -20.03 -6.66 -18.64
N LEU A 99 -19.17 -7.26 -19.49
CA LEU A 99 -19.17 -7.02 -20.94
C LEU A 99 -20.53 -7.41 -21.57
N GLY A 100 -21.11 -8.53 -21.13
CA GLY A 100 -22.45 -8.97 -21.55
C GLY A 100 -23.54 -7.97 -21.17
N ILE A 101 -23.53 -7.46 -19.93
CA ILE A 101 -24.49 -6.46 -19.45
C ILE A 101 -24.36 -5.14 -20.23
N ILE A 102 -23.13 -4.67 -20.49
CA ILE A 102 -22.88 -3.46 -21.28
C ILE A 102 -23.40 -3.64 -22.72
N LEU A 103 -23.12 -4.77 -23.35
CA LEU A 103 -23.60 -5.06 -24.72
C LEU A 103 -25.13 -5.11 -24.77
N ALA A 104 -25.77 -5.75 -23.80
CA ALA A 104 -27.23 -5.79 -23.71
C ALA A 104 -27.84 -4.39 -23.54
N LEU A 105 -27.26 -3.54 -22.69
CA LEU A 105 -27.68 -2.14 -22.52
C LEU A 105 -27.54 -1.35 -23.83
N LEU A 106 -26.43 -1.48 -24.55
CA LEU A 106 -26.23 -0.82 -25.85
C LEU A 106 -27.27 -1.28 -26.88
N LEU A 107 -27.61 -2.58 -26.93
CA LEU A 107 -28.64 -3.10 -27.81
C LEU A 107 -30.04 -2.57 -27.47
N VAL A 108 -30.39 -2.50 -26.18
CA VAL A 108 -31.66 -1.92 -25.72
C VAL A 108 -31.73 -0.43 -26.05
N LEU A 109 -30.66 0.34 -25.80
CA LEU A 109 -30.56 1.75 -26.18
C LEU A 109 -30.70 1.94 -27.70
N SER A 110 -29.99 1.14 -28.50
CA SER A 110 -30.09 1.19 -29.97
C SER A 110 -31.51 0.88 -30.45
N SER A 111 -32.21 -0.04 -29.79
CA SER A 111 -33.59 -0.42 -30.10
C SER A 111 -34.57 0.69 -29.74
N ILE A 112 -34.35 1.42 -28.64
CA ILE A 112 -35.16 2.57 -28.24
C ILE A 112 -34.93 3.76 -29.19
N ILE A 113 -33.68 4.04 -29.57
CA ILE A 113 -33.33 5.11 -30.51
C ILE A 113 -33.92 4.83 -31.89
N LYS A 114 -33.85 3.58 -32.37
CA LYS A 114 -34.41 3.17 -33.66
C LYS A 114 -35.94 3.23 -33.70
N ARG A 115 -36.63 3.09 -32.56
CA ARG A 115 -38.10 3.23 -32.47
C ARG A 115 -38.58 4.69 -32.42
N ARG A 116 -37.68 5.66 -32.19
CA ARG A 116 -38.02 7.10 -32.14
C ARG A 116 -37.68 7.87 -33.43
N LYS A 117 -37.16 7.20 -34.46
CA LYS A 117 -37.05 7.71 -35.83
C LYS A 117 -38.07 7.00 -36.70
#